data_AF-A0A1V6E5K8-F1
#
_entry.id   AF-A0A1V6E5K8-F1
#
_cell.length_a   1.000
_cell.length_b   1.000
_cell.length_c   1.000
_cell.angle_alpha   90.00
_cell.angle_beta   90.00
_cell.angle_gamma   90.00
#
_symmetry.space_group_name_H-M   'P 1'
#
loop_
_entity.id
_entity.type
_entity.pdbx_description
1 polymer ?
#
loop_
_entity_poly.entity_id
_entity_poly.type
_entity_poly.pdbx_seq_one_letter_code
_entity_poly.pdbx_strand_id
1 'polypeptide(L)'
;MATTSAAPLTFDLTLPLIEKIATCRAALGLASTSEVVRLAISRFNFDRYQPNHETHRQISVRLDSELRQMLKRQSRAKKASIGELLRVAVDDLSVATEKKAGAKSKKPQAKAKPAAKKARRK
;
A
#
# COMPACT_ATOMS: atom_id res chain seq x y z
N MET A 1 -30.78 -22.43 31.00
CA MET A 1 -30.48 -21.10 30.41
C MET A 1 -30.34 -21.29 28.92
N ALA A 2 -31.27 -20.74 28.13
CA ALA A 2 -31.26 -20.90 26.68
C ALA A 2 -30.04 -20.18 26.09
N THR A 3 -29.08 -20.93 25.57
CA THR A 3 -28.00 -20.37 24.77
C THR A 3 -28.59 -19.96 23.43
N THR A 4 -28.92 -18.68 23.28
CA THR A 4 -29.24 -18.09 21.98
C THR A 4 -28.16 -18.52 20.99
N SER A 5 -28.56 -19.25 19.94
CA SER A 5 -27.65 -19.74 18.92
C SER A 5 -26.92 -18.56 18.30
N ALA A 6 -25.63 -18.40 18.62
CA ALA A 6 -24.83 -17.31 18.08
C ALA A 6 -24.54 -17.62 16.61
N ALA A 7 -24.97 -16.72 15.72
CA ALA A 7 -24.66 -16.83 14.30
C ALA A 7 -23.13 -16.78 14.08
N PRO A 8 -22.59 -17.57 13.14
CA PRO A 8 -21.16 -17.57 12.87
C PRO A 8 -20.72 -16.22 12.29
N LEU A 9 -19.63 -15.65 12.82
CA LEU A 9 -18.96 -14.48 12.28
C LEU A 9 -17.69 -14.94 11.54
N THR A 10 -17.64 -14.70 10.23
CA THR A 10 -16.49 -15.07 9.38
C THR A 10 -15.61 -13.85 9.11
N PHE A 11 -14.31 -14.00 9.35
CA PHE A 11 -13.28 -13.01 9.05
C PHE A 11 -11.99 -13.75 8.68
N ASP A 12 -11.12 -13.09 7.92
CA ASP A 12 -9.81 -13.64 7.57
C ASP A 12 -8.76 -13.32 8.65
N LEU A 13 -7.76 -14.20 8.74
CA LEU A 13 -6.63 -14.05 9.64
C LEU A 13 -5.35 -14.40 8.88
N THR A 14 -4.27 -13.69 9.21
CA THR A 14 -2.94 -14.09 8.74
C THR A 14 -2.49 -15.36 9.45
N LEU A 15 -1.69 -16.20 8.77
CA LEU A 15 -1.18 -17.45 9.35
C LEU A 15 -0.48 -17.25 10.70
N PRO A 16 0.39 -16.22 10.89
CA PRO A 16 1.00 -15.98 12.19
C PRO A 16 -0.01 -15.65 13.30
N LEU A 17 -1.15 -15.06 12.97
CA LEU A 17 -2.20 -14.76 13.94
C LEU A 17 -2.99 -16.01 14.32
N ILE A 18 -3.19 -16.94 13.38
CA ILE A 18 -3.77 -18.27 13.66
C ILE A 18 -2.88 -19.05 14.61
N GLU A 19 -1.56 -19.02 14.41
CA GLU A 19 -0.59 -19.65 15.32
C GLU A 19 -0.66 -19.04 16.73
N LYS A 20 -0.72 -17.71 16.83
CA LYS A 20 -0.90 -17.02 18.13
C LYS A 20 -2.18 -17.46 18.86
N ILE A 21 -3.28 -17.65 18.14
CA ILE A 21 -4.53 -18.18 18.72
C ILE A 21 -4.30 -19.58 19.29
N ALA A 22 -3.60 -20.45 18.57
CA ALA A 22 -3.29 -21.80 19.05
C ALA A 22 -2.41 -21.79 20.30
N THR A 23 -1.39 -20.92 20.34
CA THR A 23 -0.52 -20.73 21.52
C THR A 23 -1.31 -20.24 22.72
N CYS A 24 -2.16 -19.21 22.55
CA CYS A 24 -3.01 -18.70 23.63
C CYS A 24 -3.99 -19.76 24.14
N ARG A 25 -4.58 -20.55 23.24
CA ARG A 25 -5.49 -21.65 23.61
C ARG A 25 -4.80 -22.64 24.54
N ALA A 26 -3.60 -23.10 24.15
CA ALA A 26 -2.82 -24.06 24.93
C ALA A 26 -2.36 -23.47 26.27
N ALA A 27 -1.82 -22.24 26.26
CA ALA A 27 -1.30 -21.58 27.46
C ALA A 27 -2.38 -21.29 28.51
N LEU A 28 -3.62 -21.03 28.07
CA LEU A 28 -4.74 -20.68 28.93
C LEU A 28 -5.68 -21.87 29.21
N GLY A 29 -5.39 -23.06 28.66
CA GLY A 29 -6.21 -24.25 28.85
C GLY A 29 -7.64 -24.13 28.28
N LEU A 30 -7.83 -23.32 27.23
CA LEU A 30 -9.15 -23.05 26.64
C LEU A 30 -9.58 -24.17 25.70
N ALA A 31 -10.88 -24.46 25.66
CA ALA A 31 -11.42 -25.60 24.93
C ALA A 31 -11.49 -25.37 23.41
N SER A 32 -11.62 -24.11 22.97
CA SER A 32 -11.83 -23.80 21.55
C SER A 32 -11.24 -22.46 21.12
N THR A 33 -11.06 -22.30 19.81
CA THR A 33 -10.71 -21.01 19.20
C THR A 33 -11.74 -19.93 19.53
N SER A 34 -13.03 -20.28 19.56
CA SER A 34 -14.09 -19.32 19.90
C SER A 34 -13.96 -18.79 21.33
N GLU A 35 -13.50 -19.60 22.29
CA GLU A 35 -13.21 -19.13 23.65
C GLU A 35 -12.04 -18.17 23.69
N VAL A 36 -10.97 -18.45 22.94
CA VAL A 36 -9.82 -17.55 22.83
C VAL A 36 -10.27 -16.18 22.31
N VAL A 37 -11.08 -16.16 21.23
CA VAL A 37 -11.59 -14.93 20.63
C VAL A 37 -12.51 -14.18 21.60
N ARG A 38 -13.43 -14.87 22.29
CA ARG A 38 -14.29 -14.25 23.32
C ARG A 38 -13.48 -13.64 24.45
N LEU A 39 -12.47 -14.35 24.95
CA LEU A 39 -11.60 -13.85 26.00
C LEU A 39 -10.78 -12.64 25.53
N ALA A 40 -10.24 -12.69 24.31
CA ALA A 40 -9.50 -11.58 23.72
C ALA A 40 -10.38 -10.32 23.64
N ILE A 41 -11.60 -10.43 23.12
CA ILE A 41 -12.56 -9.31 23.03
C ILE A 41 -12.90 -8.78 24.42
N SER A 42 -13.15 -9.66 25.40
CA SER A 42 -13.50 -9.25 26.78
C SER A 42 -12.39 -8.46 27.49
N ARG A 43 -11.13 -8.65 27.08
CA ARG A 43 -9.96 -7.97 27.66
C ARG A 43 -9.49 -6.78 26.82
N PHE A 44 -9.93 -6.67 25.58
CA PHE A 44 -9.49 -5.63 24.68
C PHE A 44 -10.21 -4.32 24.97
N ASN A 45 -9.46 -3.23 25.08
CA ASN A 45 -10.02 -1.90 25.29
C ASN A 45 -10.26 -1.22 23.93
N PHE A 46 -11.51 -1.24 23.46
CA PHE A 46 -11.89 -0.62 22.20
C PHE A 46 -11.86 0.91 22.24
N ASP A 47 -12.06 1.54 23.41
CA ASP A 47 -12.02 3.02 23.54
C ASP A 47 -10.62 3.59 23.28
N ARG A 48 -9.58 2.79 23.55
CA ARG A 48 -8.18 3.14 23.29
C ARG A 48 -7.69 2.70 21.90
N TYR A 49 -8.49 1.94 21.16
CA TYR A 49 -8.09 1.45 19.86
C TYR A 49 -8.23 2.56 18.82
N GLN A 50 -7.11 2.92 18.19
CA GLN A 50 -7.09 3.78 17.01
C GLN A 50 -6.72 2.94 15.78
N PRO A 51 -7.59 2.87 14.76
CA PRO A 51 -7.26 2.20 13.52
C PRO A 51 -6.07 2.87 12.84
N ASN A 52 -5.00 2.11 12.57
CA ASN A 52 -3.82 2.59 11.85
C ASN A 52 -3.89 2.30 10.34
N HIS A 53 -5.09 2.33 9.75
CA HIS A 53 -5.22 2.08 8.32
C HIS A 53 -4.78 3.32 7.54
N GLU A 54 -3.87 3.14 6.58
CA GLU A 54 -3.58 4.17 5.59
C GLU A 54 -4.87 4.56 4.86
N THR A 55 -5.20 5.85 4.93
CA THR A 55 -6.41 6.36 4.27
C THR A 55 -6.18 6.38 2.76
N HIS A 56 -6.73 5.40 2.06
CA HIS A 56 -6.64 5.34 0.60
C HIS A 56 -7.72 6.20 -0.05
N ARG A 57 -7.30 7.15 -0.90
CA ARG A 57 -8.22 7.88 -1.79
C ARG A 57 -8.16 7.29 -3.20
N GLN A 58 -9.32 7.01 -3.79
CA GLN A 58 -9.40 6.61 -5.18
C GLN A 58 -9.16 7.82 -6.09
N ILE A 59 -8.26 7.65 -7.06
CA ILE A 59 -7.98 8.63 -8.11
C ILE A 59 -8.15 7.97 -9.48
N SER A 60 -8.51 8.78 -10.49
CA SER A 60 -8.56 8.33 -11.88
C SER A 60 -7.39 8.91 -12.67
N VAL A 61 -6.60 8.05 -13.30
CA VAL A 61 -5.47 8.45 -14.15
C VAL A 61 -5.67 7.94 -15.57
N ARG A 62 -5.18 8.71 -16.54
CA ARG A 62 -5.18 8.31 -17.94
C ARG A 62 -3.92 7.50 -18.22
N LEU A 63 -4.11 6.24 -18.59
CA LEU A 63 -3.07 5.34 -19.04
C LEU A 63 -3.39 4.85 -20.44
N ASP A 64 -2.38 4.73 -21.28
CA ASP A 64 -2.52 4.17 -22.62
C ASP A 64 -2.86 2.68 -22.57
N SER A 65 -3.37 2.16 -23.68
CA SER A 65 -3.85 0.78 -23.78
C SER A 65 -2.74 -0.24 -23.48
N GLU A 66 -1.52 0.01 -23.93
CA GLU A 66 -0.35 -0.83 -23.69
C GLU A 66 0.00 -0.91 -22.20
N LEU A 67 0.11 0.24 -21.51
CA LEU A 67 0.37 0.30 -20.08
C LEU A 67 -0.71 -0.40 -19.26
N ARG A 68 -1.99 -0.25 -19.64
CA ARG A 68 -3.10 -0.96 -18.99
C ARG A 68 -2.99 -2.47 -19.17
N GLN A 69 -2.63 -2.94 -20.36
CA GLN A 69 -2.45 -4.37 -20.63
C GLN A 69 -1.28 -4.95 -19.84
N MET A 70 -0.15 -4.25 -19.81
CA MET A 70 1.02 -4.61 -19.01
C MET A 70 0.64 -4.74 -17.52
N LEU A 71 -0.03 -3.73 -16.94
CA LEU A 71 -0.47 -3.77 -15.54
C LEU A 71 -1.38 -4.97 -15.24
N LYS A 72 -2.34 -5.26 -16.13
CA LYS A 72 -3.21 -6.45 -15.99
C LYS A 72 -2.43 -7.76 -16.00
N ARG A 73 -1.43 -7.88 -16.90
CA ARG A 73 -0.56 -9.06 -16.97
C ARG A 73 0.25 -9.23 -15.68
N GLN A 74 0.87 -8.15 -15.19
CA GLN A 74 1.66 -8.16 -13.97
C GLN A 74 0.83 -8.48 -12.72
N SER A 75 -0.37 -7.89 -12.61
CA SER A 75 -1.30 -8.15 -11.51
C SER A 75 -1.63 -9.64 -11.40
N ARG A 76 -1.92 -10.31 -12.52
CA ARG A 76 -2.17 -11.75 -12.56
C ARG A 76 -0.94 -12.57 -12.21
N ALA A 77 0.21 -12.23 -12.80
CA ALA A 77 1.47 -12.95 -12.57
C ALA A 77 1.92 -12.89 -11.10
N LYS A 78 1.72 -11.75 -10.45
CA LYS A 78 2.14 -11.51 -9.06
C LYS A 78 1.05 -11.79 -8.03
N LYS A 79 -0.17 -12.16 -8.47
CA LYS A 79 -1.35 -12.32 -7.61
C LYS A 79 -1.62 -11.08 -6.72
N ALA A 80 -1.31 -9.90 -7.25
CA ALA A 80 -1.42 -8.61 -6.57
C ALA A 80 -2.46 -7.73 -7.28
N SER A 81 -3.09 -6.81 -6.55
CA SER A 81 -4.03 -5.88 -7.19
C SER A 81 -3.29 -4.85 -8.05
N ILE A 82 -3.93 -4.32 -9.10
CA ILE A 82 -3.33 -3.23 -9.89
C ILE A 82 -3.03 -2.01 -8.99
N GLY A 83 -3.92 -1.72 -8.04
CA GLY A 83 -3.71 -0.61 -7.09
C GLY A 83 -2.48 -0.81 -6.22
N GLU A 84 -2.23 -2.04 -5.75
CA GLU A 84 -1.02 -2.39 -5.00
C GLU A 84 0.25 -2.18 -5.83
N LEU A 85 0.27 -2.66 -7.08
CA LEU A 85 1.40 -2.43 -7.99
C LEU A 85 1.67 -0.94 -8.21
N LEU A 86 0.62 -0.14 -8.38
CA LEU A 86 0.74 1.31 -8.58
C LEU A 86 1.22 2.02 -7.31
N ARG A 87 0.73 1.63 -6.12
CA ARG A 87 1.20 2.22 -4.85
C ARG A 87 2.70 2.01 -4.67
N VAL A 88 3.18 0.77 -4.85
CA VAL A 88 4.62 0.44 -4.72
C VAL A 88 5.46 1.20 -5.76
N ALA A 89 4.99 1.28 -7.02
CA ALA A 89 5.72 1.99 -8.07
C ALA A 89 5.83 3.51 -7.82
N VAL A 90 4.78 4.14 -7.26
CA VAL A 90 4.79 5.56 -6.92
C VAL A 90 5.64 5.82 -5.67
N ASP A 91 5.63 4.91 -4.70
CA ASP A 91 6.47 5.00 -3.50
C ASP A 91 7.96 4.94 -3.85
N ASP A 92 8.36 3.98 -4.70
CA ASP A 92 9.74 3.84 -5.19
C ASP A 92 10.23 5.10 -5.94
N LEU A 93 9.34 5.71 -6.74
CA LEU A 93 9.63 6.98 -7.41
C LEU A 93 9.88 8.11 -6.39
N SER A 94 9.07 8.19 -5.32
CA SER A 94 9.18 9.22 -4.29
C SER A 94 10.54 9.14 -3.60
N VAL A 95 10.95 7.95 -3.17
CA VAL A 95 12.27 7.70 -2.56
C VAL A 95 13.42 8.07 -3.52
N ALA A 96 13.28 7.77 -4.81
CA ALA A 96 14.28 8.14 -5.81
C ALA A 96 14.38 9.66 -6.03
N THR A 97 13.26 10.39 -5.95
CA THR A 97 13.25 11.85 -6.07
C THR A 97 13.85 12.57 -4.87
N GLU A 98 13.63 12.06 -3.65
CA GLU A 98 14.27 12.58 -2.44
C GLU A 98 15.79 12.47 -2.48
N LYS A 99 16.31 11.35 -3.00
CA LYS A 99 17.76 11.16 -3.20
C LYS A 99 18.36 12.13 -4.23
N LYS A 100 17.58 12.58 -5.22
CA LYS A 100 18.03 13.55 -6.23
C LYS A 100 17.86 15.01 -5.81
N ALA A 101 16.99 15.32 -4.84
CA ALA A 101 16.82 16.68 -4.31
C ALA A 101 18.06 17.18 -3.52
N GLY A 102 18.94 16.27 -3.07
CA GLY A 102 20.26 16.62 -2.52
C GLY A 102 21.32 16.95 -3.59
N ALA A 103 21.09 16.61 -4.86
CA ALA A 103 22.02 16.88 -5.95
C ALA A 103 21.63 18.17 -6.67
N LYS A 104 22.10 19.31 -6.14
CA LYS A 104 22.04 20.64 -6.78
C LYS A 104 22.37 20.52 -8.27
N SER A 105 21.36 20.69 -9.11
CA SER A 105 21.52 20.75 -10.56
C SER A 105 22.30 22.03 -10.90
N LYS A 106 23.59 21.90 -11.25
CA LYS A 106 24.34 22.98 -11.90
C LYS A 106 23.66 23.28 -13.23
N LYS A 107 23.05 24.46 -13.32
CA LYS A 107 22.43 25.05 -14.51
C LYS A 107 23.45 25.05 -15.66
N PRO A 108 23.18 24.41 -16.82
CA PRO A 108 24.04 24.56 -17.99
C PRO A 108 23.88 25.98 -18.55
N GLN A 109 24.95 26.76 -18.56
CA GLN A 109 25.00 28.03 -19.29
C GLN A 109 24.91 27.73 -20.79
N ALA A 110 23.78 28.10 -21.40
CA ALA A 110 23.62 28.10 -22.85
C ALA A 110 24.58 29.13 -23.45
N LYS A 111 25.50 28.66 -24.31
CA LYS A 111 26.34 29.49 -25.16
C LYS A 111 25.45 30.23 -26.15
N ALA A 112 25.38 31.56 -26.05
CA ALA A 112 24.73 32.41 -27.04
C ALA A 112 25.54 32.39 -28.35
N LYS A 113 24.90 31.94 -29.45
CA LYS A 113 25.34 32.23 -30.82
C LYS A 113 24.63 33.51 -31.26
N PRO A 114 25.32 34.57 -31.72
CA PRO A 114 24.63 35.68 -32.37
C PRO A 114 24.47 35.39 -33.87
N ALA A 115 23.23 35.58 -34.33
CA ALA A 115 22.78 35.42 -35.70
C ALA A 115 23.25 36.56 -36.61
N ALA A 116 23.42 36.22 -37.88
CA ALA A 116 23.75 37.11 -38.99
C ALA A 116 22.77 38.29 -39.14
N LYS A 117 23.31 39.47 -39.49
CA LYS A 117 22.55 40.60 -40.04
C LYS A 117 23.21 41.09 -41.34
N LYS A 118 22.49 40.93 -42.45
CA LYS A 118 22.79 41.46 -43.80
C LYS A 118 22.85 43.01 -43.78
N ALA A 119 23.75 43.62 -44.58
CA ALA A 119 23.43 44.66 -45.59
C ALA A 119 24.69 45.35 -46.19
N ARG A 120 24.96 45.05 -47.48
CA ARG A 120 24.99 45.98 -48.65
C ARG A 120 25.98 47.19 -48.71
N ARG A 121 26.63 47.29 -49.90
CA ARG A 121 27.33 48.43 -50.56
C ARG A 121 28.73 48.75 -50.02
N LYS A 122 29.75 49.06 -50.83
CA LYS A 122 29.84 49.56 -52.21
C LYS A 122 31.16 49.10 -52.83
#